data_AF-A0AAE1LIC9-F1
#
_entry.id   AF-A0AAE1LIC9-F1
#
_cell.length_a   1.000
_cell.length_b   1.000
_cell.length_c   1.000
_cell.angle_alpha   90.00
_cell.angle_beta   90.00
_cell.angle_gamma   90.00
#
_symmetry.space_group_name_H-M   'P 1'
#
loop_
_entity.id
_entity.type
_entity.pdbx_description
1 polymer ?
#
loop_
_entity_poly.entity_id
_entity_poly.type
_entity_poly.pdbx_seq_one_letter_code
_entity_poly.pdbx_strand_id
1 'polypeptide(L)'
;MDVEHIENLVKSVSQYKPEIPSDPKIEFARVLDLVNEHAKEPKRIESLLSKYQKNCRSSKDKLSQAEVQRANLRKEVSKQKDEDAYIDKQINKLNAEIRDTSFKIEKAKTVSIISDKEREIIRLQENELRAYKYMTGIRFNTYVPDDTLEALITNSRTNFVKAIHFDQSTPIKKIREALWSIIKDAGTKIWDNIEENKEN
;
A
#
# COMPACT_ATOMS: atom_id res chain seq x y z
N MET A 1 -110.90 62.00 -14.26
CA MET A 1 -109.54 61.52 -13.95
C MET A 1 -109.71 60.42 -12.93
N ASP A 2 -109.60 59.18 -13.36
CA ASP A 2 -109.97 58.01 -12.57
C ASP A 2 -108.85 57.63 -11.60
N VAL A 3 -109.24 57.11 -10.44
CA VAL A 3 -108.33 56.78 -9.32
C VAL A 3 -107.23 55.79 -9.76
N GLU A 4 -107.50 54.94 -10.75
CA GLU A 4 -106.53 54.03 -11.36
C GLU A 4 -105.36 54.74 -12.07
N HIS A 5 -105.57 55.94 -12.61
CA HIS A 5 -104.48 56.73 -13.19
C HIS A 5 -103.55 57.28 -12.11
N ILE A 6 -104.08 57.61 -10.94
CA ILE A 6 -103.30 58.12 -9.80
C ILE A 6 -102.48 56.98 -9.18
N GLU A 7 -103.04 55.77 -9.06
CA GLU A 7 -102.30 54.62 -8.52
C GLU A 7 -101.15 54.16 -9.43
N ASN A 8 -101.33 54.23 -10.75
CA ASN A 8 -100.25 53.96 -11.70
C ASN A 8 -99.15 55.04 -11.68
N LEU A 9 -99.50 56.30 -11.42
CA LEU A 9 -98.55 57.39 -11.19
C LEU A 9 -97.80 57.26 -9.86
N VAL A 10 -98.45 56.81 -8.79
CA VAL A 10 -97.80 56.60 -7.49
C VAL A 10 -96.83 55.41 -7.54
N LYS A 11 -97.16 54.35 -8.29
CA LYS A 11 -96.26 53.21 -8.49
C LYS A 11 -95.04 53.57 -9.34
N SER A 12 -95.17 54.42 -10.37
CA SER A 12 -94.02 54.85 -11.18
C SER A 12 -93.08 55.82 -10.46
N VAL A 13 -93.58 56.61 -9.50
CA VAL A 13 -92.76 57.49 -8.66
C VAL A 13 -91.97 56.71 -7.59
N SER A 14 -92.42 55.51 -7.19
CA SER A 14 -91.75 54.70 -6.16
C SER A 14 -90.44 54.03 -6.59
N GLN A 15 -90.04 54.12 -7.86
CA GLN A 15 -88.77 53.55 -8.37
C GLN A 15 -87.66 54.59 -8.60
N TYR A 16 -87.91 55.87 -8.37
CA TYR A 16 -86.85 56.88 -8.37
C TYR A 16 -86.34 57.11 -6.94
N LYS A 17 -85.24 56.43 -6.61
CA LYS A 17 -84.33 56.86 -5.54
C LYS A 17 -83.50 58.00 -6.16
N PRO A 18 -83.68 59.28 -5.80
CA PRO A 18 -82.80 60.31 -6.32
C PRO A 18 -81.40 60.07 -5.75
N GLU A 19 -80.43 59.89 -6.64
CA GLU A 19 -79.00 59.96 -6.34
C GLU A 19 -78.73 61.25 -5.57
N ILE A 20 -78.06 61.10 -4.43
CA ILE A 20 -77.55 62.22 -3.65
C ILE A 20 -76.76 63.13 -4.61
N PRO A 21 -77.03 64.44 -4.68
CA PRO A 21 -76.28 65.31 -5.57
C PRO A 21 -74.82 65.27 -5.13
N SER A 22 -73.95 64.72 -5.96
CA SER A 22 -72.53 64.76 -5.72
C SER A 22 -72.11 66.23 -5.81
N ASP A 23 -71.58 66.77 -4.72
CA ASP A 23 -71.02 68.11 -4.73
C ASP A 23 -69.95 68.14 -5.82
N PRO A 24 -70.07 69.01 -6.85
CA PRO A 24 -69.14 69.02 -7.98
C PRO A 24 -67.69 69.23 -7.52
N LYS A 25 -67.46 69.82 -6.34
CA LYS A 25 -66.12 69.91 -5.73
C LYS A 25 -65.57 68.55 -5.27
N ILE A 26 -66.43 67.64 -4.81
CA ILE A 26 -66.06 66.30 -4.35
C ILE A 26 -65.76 65.39 -5.55
N GLU A 27 -66.53 65.49 -6.64
CA GLU A 27 -66.23 64.76 -7.88
C GLU A 27 -64.93 65.24 -8.53
N PHE A 28 -64.72 66.56 -8.59
CA PHE A 28 -63.50 67.12 -9.14
C PHE A 28 -62.26 66.72 -8.32
N ALA A 29 -62.37 66.69 -6.99
CA ALA A 29 -61.31 66.22 -6.11
C ALA A 29 -60.96 64.74 -6.34
N ARG A 30 -61.96 63.86 -6.47
CA ARG A 30 -61.74 62.43 -6.77
C ARG A 30 -61.12 62.22 -8.14
N VAL A 31 -61.56 62.98 -9.15
CA VAL A 31 -60.98 62.94 -10.50
C VAL A 31 -59.53 63.43 -10.47
N LEU A 32 -59.22 64.50 -9.71
CA LEU A 32 -57.84 64.96 -9.52
C LEU A 32 -56.97 63.93 -8.79
N ASP A 33 -57.52 63.26 -7.78
CA ASP A 33 -56.80 62.19 -7.05
C ASP A 33 -56.52 60.99 -7.95
N LEU A 34 -57.51 60.55 -8.75
CA LEU A 34 -57.34 59.50 -9.76
C LEU A 34 -56.32 59.88 -10.84
N VAL A 35 -56.36 61.11 -11.33
CA VAL A 35 -55.37 61.64 -12.29
C VAL A 35 -53.97 61.69 -11.64
N ASN A 36 -53.87 62.07 -10.37
CA ASN A 36 -52.61 62.08 -9.62
C ASN A 36 -52.07 60.68 -9.32
N GLU A 37 -52.92 59.69 -9.08
CA GLU A 37 -52.52 58.29 -8.90
C GLU A 37 -52.07 57.67 -10.23
N HIS A 38 -52.83 57.83 -11.31
CA HIS A 38 -52.43 57.39 -12.65
C HIS A 38 -51.20 58.13 -13.17
N ALA A 39 -50.96 59.38 -12.78
CA ALA A 39 -49.72 60.09 -13.11
C ALA A 39 -48.47 59.53 -12.37
N LYS A 40 -48.67 58.80 -11.26
CA LYS A 40 -47.58 58.14 -10.49
C LYS A 40 -47.31 56.71 -10.97
N GLU A 41 -48.28 56.03 -11.57
CA GLU A 41 -48.11 54.68 -12.14
C GLU A 41 -46.97 54.54 -13.17
N PRO A 42 -46.81 55.42 -14.18
CA PRO A 42 -45.72 55.28 -15.16
C PRO A 42 -44.34 55.43 -14.50
N LYS A 43 -44.19 56.34 -13.52
CA LYS A 43 -42.96 56.50 -12.73
C LYS A 43 -42.66 55.25 -11.88
N ARG A 44 -43.69 54.62 -11.33
CA ARG A 44 -43.57 53.37 -10.56
C ARG A 44 -43.17 52.19 -11.46
N ILE A 45 -43.74 52.11 -12.66
CA ILE A 45 -43.40 51.11 -13.68
C ILE A 45 -41.96 51.30 -14.14
N GLU A 46 -41.52 52.53 -14.47
CA GLU A 46 -40.12 52.82 -14.82
C GLU A 46 -39.14 52.44 -13.71
N SER A 47 -39.48 52.73 -12.45
CA SER A 47 -38.67 52.33 -11.29
C SER A 47 -38.52 50.81 -11.19
N LEU A 48 -39.60 50.06 -11.38
CA LEU A 48 -39.59 48.59 -11.40
C LEU A 48 -38.79 48.06 -12.58
N LEU A 49 -38.97 48.62 -13.78
CA LEU A 49 -38.26 48.23 -14.99
C LEU A 49 -36.74 48.45 -14.84
N SER A 50 -36.33 49.57 -14.24
CA SER A 50 -34.94 49.86 -13.91
C SER A 50 -34.36 48.85 -12.90
N LYS A 51 -35.12 48.48 -11.86
CA LYS A 51 -34.71 47.44 -10.90
C LYS A 51 -34.57 46.07 -11.57
N TYR A 52 -35.53 45.67 -12.40
CA TYR A 52 -35.47 44.41 -13.14
C TYR A 52 -34.28 44.38 -14.10
N GLN A 53 -34.02 45.46 -14.83
CA GLN A 53 -32.85 45.54 -15.71
C GLN A 53 -31.53 45.43 -14.94
N LYS A 54 -31.40 46.08 -13.78
CA LYS A 54 -30.23 45.93 -12.89
C LYS A 54 -30.07 44.49 -12.39
N ASN A 55 -31.16 43.86 -11.96
CA ASN A 55 -31.13 42.46 -11.50
C ASN A 55 -30.78 41.50 -12.63
N CYS A 56 -31.35 41.67 -13.84
CA CYS A 56 -31.01 40.86 -15.00
C CYS A 56 -29.53 40.98 -15.38
N ARG A 57 -28.96 42.19 -15.34
CA ARG A 57 -27.51 42.39 -15.56
C ARG A 57 -26.68 41.68 -14.50
N SER A 58 -26.99 41.88 -13.21
CA SER A 58 -26.29 41.21 -12.11
C SER A 58 -26.37 39.69 -12.20
N SER A 59 -27.53 39.12 -12.53
CA SER A 59 -27.70 37.68 -12.71
C SER A 59 -26.91 37.15 -13.91
N LYS A 60 -26.83 37.92 -15.00
CA LYS A 60 -26.04 37.56 -16.18
C LYS A 60 -24.53 37.53 -15.87
N ASP A 61 -24.05 38.51 -15.11
CA ASP A 61 -22.64 38.57 -14.69
C ASP A 61 -22.30 37.41 -13.75
N LYS A 62 -23.19 37.09 -12.79
CA LYS A 62 -23.04 35.92 -11.90
C LYS A 62 -23.03 34.60 -12.66
N LEU A 63 -23.93 34.45 -13.64
CA LEU A 63 -23.98 33.26 -14.49
C LEU A 63 -22.67 33.10 -15.28
N SER A 64 -22.18 34.18 -15.88
CA SER A 64 -20.90 34.17 -16.61
C SER A 64 -19.73 33.79 -15.70
N GLN A 65 -19.66 34.35 -14.48
CA GLN A 65 -18.64 33.97 -13.50
C GLN A 65 -18.73 32.48 -13.11
N ALA A 66 -19.95 31.97 -12.87
CA ALA A 66 -20.17 30.56 -12.54
C ALA A 66 -19.78 29.61 -13.69
N GLU A 67 -20.04 30.00 -14.94
CA GLU A 67 -19.64 29.24 -16.12
C GLU A 67 -18.11 29.17 -16.27
N VAL A 68 -17.41 30.28 -16.02
CA VAL A 68 -15.93 30.32 -16.00
C VAL A 68 -15.38 29.43 -14.88
N GLN A 69 -15.92 29.53 -13.66
CA GLN A 69 -15.52 28.67 -12.55
C GLN A 69 -15.75 27.18 -12.86
N ARG A 70 -16.91 26.84 -13.44
CA ARG A 70 -17.22 25.47 -13.85
C ARG A 70 -16.25 24.95 -14.91
N ALA A 71 -15.86 25.78 -15.88
CA ALA A 71 -14.87 25.40 -16.89
C ALA A 71 -13.48 25.15 -16.26
N ASN A 72 -13.07 25.97 -15.30
CA ASN A 72 -11.81 25.79 -14.59
C ASN A 72 -11.79 24.51 -13.74
N LEU A 73 -12.86 24.28 -12.96
CA LEU A 73 -13.00 23.06 -12.16
C LEU A 73 -12.98 21.79 -13.02
N ARG A 74 -13.61 21.82 -14.20
CA ARG A 74 -13.55 20.69 -15.14
C ARG A 74 -12.13 20.39 -15.62
N LYS A 75 -11.33 21.42 -15.89
CA LYS A 75 -9.92 21.25 -16.26
C LYS A 75 -9.10 20.68 -15.11
N GLU A 76 -9.35 21.14 -13.89
CA GLU A 76 -8.65 20.68 -12.69
C GLU A 76 -8.97 19.21 -12.37
N VAL A 77 -10.25 18.81 -12.44
CA VAL A 77 -10.66 17.40 -12.30
C VAL A 77 -10.04 16.53 -13.38
N SER A 78 -9.90 17.03 -14.61
CA SER A 78 -9.23 16.27 -15.68
C SER A 78 -7.76 16.02 -15.35
N LYS A 79 -7.05 17.05 -14.86
CA LYS A 79 -5.65 16.92 -14.45
C LYS A 79 -5.48 15.94 -13.29
N GLN A 80 -6.33 16.03 -12.27
CA GLN A 80 -6.32 15.08 -11.15
C GLN A 80 -6.53 13.64 -11.62
N LYS A 81 -7.45 13.39 -12.55
CA LYS A 81 -7.64 12.03 -13.11
C LYS A 81 -6.40 11.50 -13.82
N ASP A 82 -5.68 12.36 -14.54
CA ASP A 82 -4.44 11.97 -15.22
C ASP A 82 -3.33 11.68 -14.19
N GLU A 83 -3.25 12.46 -13.11
CA GLU A 83 -2.32 12.25 -11.99
C GLU A 83 -2.65 10.94 -11.23
N ASP A 84 -3.91 10.68 -10.93
CA ASP A 84 -4.37 9.44 -10.28
C ASP A 84 -4.00 8.22 -11.13
N ALA A 85 -4.28 8.27 -12.43
CA ALA A 85 -3.93 7.18 -13.35
C ALA A 85 -2.41 6.95 -13.45
N TYR A 86 -1.60 8.00 -13.28
CA TYR A 86 -0.15 7.90 -13.23
C TYR A 86 0.33 7.27 -11.91
N ILE A 87 -0.23 7.70 -10.78
CA ILE A 87 0.07 7.16 -9.45
C ILE A 87 -0.30 5.67 -9.39
N ASP A 88 -1.47 5.28 -9.91
CA ASP A 88 -1.90 3.88 -9.94
C ASP A 88 -0.92 2.99 -10.72
N LYS A 89 -0.37 3.48 -11.84
CA LYS A 89 0.66 2.77 -12.59
C LYS A 89 1.93 2.59 -11.76
N GLN A 90 2.35 3.62 -11.02
CA GLN A 90 3.52 3.52 -10.15
C GLN A 90 3.30 2.54 -9.00
N ILE A 91 2.13 2.60 -8.34
CA ILE A 91 1.77 1.68 -7.25
C ILE A 91 1.79 0.24 -7.75
N ASN A 92 1.20 -0.03 -8.91
CA ASN A 92 1.19 -1.38 -9.48
C ASN A 92 2.61 -1.88 -9.81
N LYS A 93 3.48 -1.00 -10.33
CA LYS A 93 4.88 -1.33 -10.58
C LYS A 93 5.63 -1.65 -9.28
N LEU A 94 5.48 -0.81 -8.25
CA LEU A 94 6.11 -1.04 -6.94
C LEU A 94 5.60 -2.32 -6.29
N ASN A 95 4.30 -2.60 -6.37
CA ASN A 95 3.72 -3.85 -5.86
C ASN A 95 4.28 -5.09 -6.58
N ALA A 96 4.54 -5.01 -7.89
CA ALA A 96 5.22 -6.08 -8.62
C ALA A 96 6.66 -6.25 -8.13
N GLU A 97 7.42 -5.16 -7.98
CA GLU A 97 8.80 -5.19 -7.46
C GLU A 97 8.87 -5.75 -6.02
N ILE A 98 7.90 -5.42 -5.16
CA ILE A 98 7.80 -5.96 -3.81
C ILE A 98 7.58 -7.48 -3.83
N ARG A 99 6.74 -7.99 -4.73
CA ARG A 99 6.52 -9.45 -4.85
C ARG A 99 7.79 -10.15 -5.33
N ASP A 100 8.45 -9.62 -6.35
CA ASP A 100 9.69 -10.18 -6.88
C ASP A 100 10.82 -10.18 -5.84
N THR A 101 10.96 -9.10 -5.08
CA THR A 101 11.96 -9.01 -4.01
C THR A 101 11.64 -9.95 -2.85
N SER A 102 10.37 -10.07 -2.47
CA SER A 102 9.93 -11.03 -1.44
C SER A 102 10.26 -12.47 -1.84
N PHE A 103 10.00 -12.84 -3.09
CA PHE A 103 10.35 -14.16 -3.62
C PHE A 103 11.87 -14.40 -3.61
N LYS A 104 12.67 -13.41 -4.00
CA LYS A 104 14.14 -13.49 -3.93
C LYS A 104 14.64 -13.67 -2.50
N ILE A 105 14.05 -12.96 -1.53
CA ILE A 105 14.40 -13.10 -0.11
C ILE A 105 14.08 -14.50 0.40
N GLU A 106 12.92 -15.04 0.06
CA GLU A 106 12.52 -16.39 0.48
C GLU A 106 13.45 -17.45 -0.10
N LYS A 107 13.80 -17.33 -1.39
CA LYS A 107 14.80 -18.19 -2.02
C LYS A 107 16.20 -18.06 -1.38
N ALA A 108 16.61 -16.86 -1.00
CA ALA A 108 17.88 -16.64 -0.32
C ALA A 108 17.89 -17.28 1.09
N LYS A 109 16.78 -17.20 1.83
CA LYS A 109 16.64 -17.85 3.14
C LYS A 109 16.76 -19.37 3.05
N THR A 110 16.11 -20.00 2.07
CA THR A 110 16.21 -21.46 1.89
C THR A 110 17.63 -21.89 1.56
N VAL A 111 18.34 -21.16 0.68
CA VAL A 111 19.75 -21.41 0.38
C VAL A 111 20.64 -21.21 1.62
N SER A 112 20.39 -20.18 2.43
CA SER A 112 21.13 -19.96 3.68
C SER A 112 20.98 -21.13 4.64
N ILE A 113 19.74 -21.63 4.83
CA ILE A 113 19.48 -22.78 5.71
C ILE A 113 20.21 -24.03 5.22
N ILE A 114 20.24 -24.28 3.90
CA ILE A 114 20.99 -25.39 3.33
C ILE A 114 22.48 -25.21 3.60
N SER A 115 23.02 -24.01 3.36
CA SER A 115 24.43 -23.70 3.61
C SER A 115 24.82 -23.87 5.09
N ASP A 116 23.95 -23.48 6.03
CA ASP A 116 24.20 -23.64 7.46
C ASP A 116 24.25 -25.13 7.86
N LYS A 117 23.36 -25.95 7.29
CA LYS A 117 23.39 -27.41 7.50
C LYS A 117 24.66 -28.03 6.94
N GLU A 118 25.06 -27.64 5.73
CA GLU A 118 26.31 -28.12 5.11
C GLU A 118 27.54 -27.69 5.93
N ARG A 119 27.57 -26.46 6.42
CA ARG A 119 28.64 -25.96 7.31
C ARG A 119 28.71 -26.77 8.61
N GLU A 120 27.57 -27.10 9.21
CA GLU A 120 27.55 -27.90 10.43
C GLU A 120 28.02 -29.34 10.18
N ILE A 121 27.65 -29.94 9.05
CA ILE A 121 28.16 -31.26 8.63
C ILE A 121 29.68 -31.22 8.47
N ILE A 122 30.20 -30.22 7.74
CA ILE A 122 31.65 -30.05 7.54
C ILE A 122 32.35 -29.86 8.89
N ARG A 123 31.78 -29.06 9.80
CA ARG A 123 32.33 -28.83 11.13
C ARG A 123 32.37 -30.12 11.96
N LEU A 124 31.33 -30.94 11.90
CA LEU A 124 31.30 -32.24 12.56
C LEU A 124 32.39 -33.16 12.00
N GLN A 125 32.53 -33.25 10.68
CA GLN A 125 33.57 -34.04 10.02
C GLN A 125 34.98 -33.54 10.37
N GLU A 126 35.21 -32.23 10.41
CA GLU A 126 36.48 -31.66 10.85
C GLU A 126 36.80 -32.01 12.31
N ASN A 127 35.79 -31.98 13.19
CA ASN A 127 35.95 -32.37 14.59
C ASN A 127 36.28 -33.87 14.71
N GLU A 128 35.60 -34.74 13.95
CA GLU A 128 35.88 -36.17 13.89
C GLU A 128 37.31 -36.45 13.40
N LEU A 129 37.75 -35.78 12.33
CA LEU A 129 39.12 -35.90 11.82
C LEU A 129 40.17 -35.39 12.82
N ARG A 130 39.88 -34.29 13.52
CA ARG A 130 40.75 -33.79 14.60
C ARG A 130 40.83 -34.77 15.76
N ALA A 131 39.69 -35.33 16.18
CA ALA A 131 39.63 -36.34 17.23
C ALA A 131 40.42 -37.59 16.83
N TYR A 132 40.22 -38.10 15.60
CA TYR A 132 40.97 -39.23 15.07
C TYR A 132 42.49 -38.98 15.12
N LYS A 133 42.94 -37.82 14.64
CA LYS A 133 44.35 -37.42 14.66
C LYS A 133 44.90 -37.31 16.07
N TYR A 134 44.13 -36.74 17.00
CA TYR A 134 44.52 -36.60 18.40
C TYR A 134 44.63 -37.95 19.11
N MET A 135 43.71 -38.87 18.81
CA MET A 135 43.62 -40.18 19.44
C MET A 135 44.69 -41.14 18.90
N THR A 136 44.92 -41.15 17.60
CA THR A 136 45.81 -42.11 16.93
C THR A 136 47.20 -41.57 16.62
N GLY A 137 47.37 -40.24 16.56
CA GLY A 137 48.61 -39.61 16.11
C GLY A 137 48.89 -39.75 14.61
N ILE A 138 47.98 -40.35 13.84
CA ILE A 138 48.17 -40.62 12.40
C ILE A 138 47.91 -39.36 11.58
N ARG A 139 48.77 -39.11 10.59
CA ARG A 139 48.57 -38.15 9.49
C ARG A 139 48.83 -38.84 8.17
N PHE A 140 47.81 -38.95 7.31
CA PHE A 140 47.97 -39.51 5.97
C PHE A 140 48.58 -38.48 5.03
N ASN A 141 49.49 -38.94 4.15
CA ASN A 141 49.99 -38.16 3.03
C ASN A 141 48.94 -38.24 1.89
N THR A 142 48.55 -37.10 1.35
CA THR A 142 47.58 -37.01 0.24
C THR A 142 48.25 -36.84 -1.12
N TYR A 143 49.58 -36.73 -1.17
CA TYR A 143 50.35 -36.55 -2.39
C TYR A 143 51.05 -37.84 -2.83
N VAL A 144 50.31 -38.95 -2.79
CA VAL A 144 50.77 -40.30 -3.15
C VAL A 144 49.84 -40.85 -4.23
N PRO A 145 50.32 -41.74 -5.12
CA PRO A 145 49.45 -42.43 -6.07
C PRO A 145 48.25 -43.11 -5.39
N ASP A 146 47.12 -43.17 -6.07
CA ASP A 146 45.85 -43.77 -5.57
C ASP A 146 46.01 -45.21 -5.07
N ASP A 147 47.08 -45.89 -5.52
CA ASP A 147 47.38 -47.28 -5.19
C ASP A 147 48.32 -47.45 -3.97
N THR A 148 48.68 -46.36 -3.30
CA THR A 148 49.62 -46.37 -2.18
C THR A 148 49.05 -45.64 -0.97
N LEU A 149 49.28 -46.19 0.23
CA LEU A 149 48.92 -45.55 1.48
C LEU A 149 50.18 -45.16 2.24
N GLU A 150 50.41 -43.86 2.36
CA GLU A 150 51.48 -43.31 3.18
C GLU A 150 50.93 -42.52 4.36
N ALA A 151 51.52 -42.72 5.53
CA ALA A 151 51.16 -42.00 6.73
C ALA A 151 52.35 -41.79 7.66
N LEU A 152 52.23 -40.78 8.51
CA LEU A 152 53.15 -40.49 9.60
C LEU A 152 52.38 -40.66 10.93
N ILE A 153 52.89 -41.50 11.82
CA ILE A 153 52.40 -41.58 13.20
C ILE A 153 53.33 -40.79 14.09
N THR A 154 52.77 -39.83 14.82
CA THR A 154 53.52 -39.05 15.80
C THR A 154 52.84 -39.06 17.16
N ASN A 155 53.67 -39.14 18.20
CA ASN A 155 53.23 -38.93 19.57
C ASN A 155 54.25 -38.07 20.31
N SER A 156 53.85 -36.85 20.67
CA SER A 156 54.71 -35.90 21.38
C SER A 156 54.98 -36.31 22.83
N ARG A 157 54.10 -37.11 23.46
CA ARG A 157 54.31 -37.58 24.85
C ARG A 157 55.50 -38.54 24.93
N THR A 158 55.66 -39.38 23.93
CA THR A 158 56.69 -40.43 23.87
C THR A 158 57.84 -40.07 22.92
N ASN A 159 57.82 -38.88 22.32
CA ASN A 159 58.73 -38.48 21.21
C ASN A 159 58.78 -39.51 20.08
N PHE A 160 57.68 -40.21 19.85
CA PHE A 160 57.59 -41.26 18.83
C PHE A 160 57.25 -40.64 17.47
N VAL A 161 58.01 -41.02 16.44
CA VAL A 161 57.72 -40.68 15.04
C VAL A 161 58.02 -41.91 14.18
N LYS A 162 57.04 -42.35 13.38
CA LYS A 162 57.23 -43.46 12.43
C LYS A 162 56.48 -43.19 11.14
N ALA A 163 57.19 -43.32 10.02
CA ALA A 163 56.59 -43.32 8.69
C ALA A 163 56.06 -44.73 8.37
N ILE A 164 54.95 -44.77 7.66
CA ILE A 164 54.22 -45.98 7.26
C ILE A 164 53.96 -45.88 5.78
N HIS A 165 54.22 -46.97 5.06
CA HIS A 165 53.97 -47.10 3.64
C HIS A 165 53.39 -48.49 3.39
N PHE A 166 52.25 -48.55 2.70
CA PHE A 166 51.61 -49.79 2.28
C PHE A 166 51.20 -49.68 0.80
N ASP A 167 51.49 -50.73 0.04
CA ASP A 167 50.96 -50.89 -1.33
C ASP A 167 49.52 -51.41 -1.30
N GLN A 168 48.76 -51.12 -2.37
CA GLN A 168 47.40 -51.63 -2.62
C GLN A 168 47.28 -53.15 -2.57
N SER A 169 48.37 -53.87 -2.85
CA SER A 169 48.43 -55.33 -2.80
C SER A 169 48.33 -55.87 -1.36
N THR A 170 48.48 -55.02 -0.35
CA THR A 170 48.42 -55.40 1.06
C THR A 170 46.96 -55.58 1.49
N PRO A 171 46.56 -56.77 2.00
CA PRO A 171 45.21 -56.97 2.51
C PRO A 171 44.87 -55.98 3.64
N ILE A 172 43.67 -55.40 3.61
CA ILE A 172 43.17 -54.44 4.62
C ILE A 172 43.38 -54.94 6.06
N LYS A 173 43.19 -56.25 6.29
CA LYS A 173 43.41 -56.88 7.60
C LYS A 173 44.86 -56.71 8.09
N LYS A 174 45.85 -56.93 7.21
CA LYS A 174 47.28 -56.77 7.53
C LYS A 174 47.64 -55.31 7.77
N ILE A 175 47.09 -54.39 6.96
CA ILE A 175 47.26 -52.94 7.15
C ILE A 175 46.75 -52.53 8.53
N ARG A 176 45.54 -52.98 8.89
CA ARG A 176 44.92 -52.71 10.19
C ARG A 176 45.77 -53.24 11.35
N GLU A 177 46.18 -54.50 11.30
CA GLU A 177 47.01 -55.13 12.34
C GLU A 177 48.34 -54.38 12.53
N ALA A 178 49.02 -54.02 11.43
CA ALA A 178 50.26 -53.28 11.47
C ALA A 178 50.08 -51.86 12.06
N LEU A 179 49.02 -51.15 11.67
CA LEU A 179 48.69 -49.83 12.24
C LEU A 179 48.42 -49.92 13.74
N TRP A 180 47.63 -50.90 14.19
CA TRP A 180 47.34 -51.08 15.62
C TRP A 180 48.57 -51.45 16.44
N SER A 181 49.49 -52.25 15.88
CA SER A 181 50.77 -52.53 16.53
C SER A 181 51.57 -51.25 16.73
N ILE A 182 51.64 -50.39 15.71
CA ILE A 182 52.39 -49.13 15.81
C ILE A 182 51.71 -48.15 16.78
N ILE A 183 50.39 -48.08 16.79
CA ILE A 183 49.59 -47.28 17.74
C ILE A 183 49.88 -47.68 19.18
N LYS A 184 49.99 -49.00 19.45
CA LYS A 184 50.39 -49.57 20.74
C LYS A 184 51.83 -49.18 21.10
N ASP A 185 52.78 -49.42 20.20
CA ASP A 185 54.20 -49.12 20.42
C ASP A 185 54.43 -47.60 20.65
N ALA A 186 53.65 -46.77 19.98
CA ALA A 186 53.69 -45.32 20.11
C ALA A 186 53.11 -44.82 21.44
N GLY A 187 52.35 -45.65 22.18
CA GLY A 187 51.67 -45.26 23.43
C GLY A 187 50.69 -44.12 23.21
N THR A 188 49.85 -44.23 22.19
CA THR A 188 48.88 -43.18 21.80
C THR A 188 47.66 -43.17 22.72
N LYS A 189 46.91 -42.06 22.75
CA LYS A 189 45.73 -41.91 23.62
C LYS A 189 44.65 -42.96 23.36
N ILE A 190 44.50 -43.40 22.12
CA ILE A 190 43.55 -44.48 21.80
C ILE A 190 43.95 -45.81 22.44
N TRP A 191 45.24 -46.07 22.60
CA TRP A 191 45.72 -47.27 23.27
C TRP A 191 45.49 -47.19 24.79
N ASP A 192 45.85 -46.06 25.41
CA ASP A 192 45.59 -45.80 26.83
C ASP A 192 44.10 -46.00 27.17
N ASN A 193 43.20 -45.40 26.38
CA ASN A 193 41.76 -45.53 26.59
C ASN A 193 41.25 -46.99 26.45
N ILE A 194 41.91 -47.82 25.63
CA ILE A 194 41.54 -49.24 25.49
C ILE A 194 42.04 -50.04 26.69
N GLU A 195 43.19 -49.70 27.25
CA GLU A 195 43.72 -50.35 28.46
C GLU A 195 42.86 -49.99 29.69
N GLU A 196 42.52 -48.72 29.90
CA GLU A 196 41.66 -48.27 31.01
C GLU A 196 40.24 -48.89 30.97
N ASN A 197 39.70 -49.15 29.76
CA ASN A 197 38.40 -49.82 29.59
C ASN A 197 38.46 -51.34 29.76
N LYS A 198 39.65 -51.95 29.82
CA LYS A 198 39.81 -53.37 30.15
C LYS A 198 39.99 -53.62 31.65
N GLU A 199 40.36 -52.57 32.39
CA GLU A 199 40.58 -52.60 33.84
C GLU A 199 39.31 -52.24 34.65
N ASN A 200 38.27 -51.71 33.98
CA ASN A 200 36.92 -51.47 34.53
C ASN A 200 35.91 -52.50 34.02
#